data_AF-A0ABD6B7A4-F1
#
_entry.id   AF-A0ABD6B7A4-F1
#
_cell.length_a   1.000
_cell.length_b   1.000
_cell.length_c   1.000
_cell.angle_alpha   90.00
_cell.angle_beta   90.00
_cell.angle_gamma   90.00
#
_symmetry.space_group_name_H-M   'P 1'
#
loop_
_entity.id
_entity.type
_entity.pdbx_description
1 polymer ?
#
loop_
_entity_poly.entity_id
_entity_poly.type
_entity_poly.pdbx_seq_one_letter_code
_entity_poly.pdbx_strand_id
1 'polypeptide(L)' 'MPAKSGAAHSLGYLVCIVVSGFLNKTILTYLPPFERLSRIAGNLLQAYLEVPVEEEIAGVMLVIGVLLAVWGAGYHVYRS' A
#
# COMPACT_ATOMS: atom_id res chain seq x y z
N MET A 1 -17.27 -23.28 -13.07
CA MET A 1 -18.56 -23.28 -12.33
C MET A 1 -18.86 -21.86 -11.86
N PRO A 2 -19.85 -21.17 -12.42
CA PRO A 2 -20.10 -19.74 -12.18
C PRO A 2 -20.47 -19.41 -10.71
N ALA A 3 -21.20 -20.29 -10.01
CA ALA A 3 -21.53 -20.10 -8.60
C ALA A 3 -20.31 -20.20 -7.65
N LYS A 4 -19.33 -21.07 -7.95
CA LYS A 4 -18.07 -21.15 -7.18
C LYS A 4 -17.17 -19.94 -7.40
N SER A 5 -17.17 -19.40 -8.63
CA SER A 5 -16.43 -18.18 -8.99
C SER A 5 -17.01 -16.94 -8.31
N GLY A 6 -18.33 -16.77 -8.27
CA GLY A 6 -18.97 -15.61 -7.66
C GLY A 6 -18.81 -15.56 -6.13
N ALA A 7 -18.94 -16.71 -5.47
CA ALA A 7 -18.73 -16.80 -4.01
C ALA A 7 -17.27 -16.51 -3.63
N ALA A 8 -16.30 -17.05 -4.38
CA ALA A 8 -14.88 -16.76 -4.16
C ALA A 8 -14.54 -15.27 -4.41
N HIS A 9 -15.18 -14.64 -5.39
CA HIS A 9 -14.98 -13.23 -5.71
C HIS A 9 -15.52 -12.30 -4.62
N SER A 10 -16.74 -12.55 -4.14
CA SER A 10 -17.32 -11.78 -3.01
C SER A 10 -16.54 -12.00 -1.71
N LEU A 11 -16.06 -13.23 -1.46
CA LEU A 11 -15.25 -13.51 -0.28
C LEU A 11 -13.88 -12.83 -0.37
N GLY A 12 -13.28 -12.78 -1.56
CA GLY A 12 -12.08 -12.00 -1.83
C GLY A 12 -12.26 -10.50 -1.53
N TYR A 13 -13.36 -9.90 -1.98
CA TYR A 13 -13.68 -8.51 -1.63
C TYR A 13 -13.86 -8.30 -0.13
N LEU A 14 -14.57 -9.21 0.54
CA LEU A 14 -14.78 -9.13 1.98
C LEU A 14 -13.45 -9.21 2.74
N VAL A 15 -12.55 -10.11 2.34
CA VAL A 15 -11.20 -10.20 2.88
C VAL A 15 -10.41 -8.92 2.61
N CYS A 16 -10.47 -8.35 1.40
CA CYS A 16 -9.83 -7.08 1.10
C CYS A 16 -10.33 -5.93 1.99
N ILE A 17 -11.64 -5.84 2.24
CA ILE A 17 -12.22 -4.83 3.13
C ILE A 17 -11.72 -5.02 4.56
N VAL A 18 -11.74 -6.25 5.08
CA VAL A 18 -11.28 -6.56 6.44
C VAL A 18 -9.79 -6.26 6.58
N VAL A 19 -8.97 -6.75 5.64
CA VAL A 19 -7.52 -6.52 5.62
C VAL A 19 -7.22 -5.02 5.50
N SER A 20 -7.96 -4.27 4.68
CA SER A 20 -7.79 -2.81 4.57
C SER A 20 -8.16 -2.10 5.88
N GLY A 21 -9.21 -2.54 6.57
CA GLY A 21 -9.57 -2.01 7.90
C GLY A 21 -8.49 -2.29 8.95
N PHE A 22 -7.94 -3.50 8.97
CA PHE A 22 -6.80 -3.84 9.84
C PHE A 22 -5.54 -3.08 9.46
N LEU A 23 -5.24 -2.95 8.18
CA LEU A 23 -4.08 -2.20 7.69
C LEU A 23 -4.20 -0.73 8.07
N ASN A 24 -5.35 -0.10 7.86
CA ASN A 24 -5.60 1.28 8.25
C ASN A 24 -5.47 1.46 9.77
N LYS A 25 -6.05 0.57 10.57
CA LYS A 25 -5.92 0.61 12.03
C LYS A 25 -4.47 0.41 12.47
N THR A 26 -3.73 -0.49 11.83
CA THR A 26 -2.32 -0.77 12.14
C THR A 26 -1.44 0.42 11.75
N ILE A 27 -1.67 1.01 10.59
CA ILE A 27 -1.05 2.27 10.12
C ILE A 27 -1.29 3.35 11.17
N LEU A 28 -2.54 3.63 11.52
CA LEU A 28 -2.86 4.70 12.47
C LEU A 28 -2.38 4.44 13.90
N THR A 29 -2.31 3.17 14.33
CA THR A 29 -1.90 2.78 15.70
C THR A 29 -0.39 2.75 15.87
N TYR A 30 0.35 2.28 14.85
CA TYR A 30 1.79 2.04 14.93
C TYR A 30 2.63 2.97 14.07
N LEU A 31 2.01 3.90 13.34
CA LEU A 31 2.72 4.89 12.55
C LEU A 31 2.67 6.35 13.06
N PRO A 32 2.98 6.67 14.33
CA PRO A 32 3.77 7.88 14.58
C PRO A 32 5.04 7.99 13.69
N PRO A 33 5.65 6.90 13.17
CA PRO A 33 6.65 6.99 12.10
C PRO A 33 6.13 7.28 10.68
N PHE A 34 4.82 7.32 10.37
CA PHE A 34 4.39 7.54 8.97
C PHE A 34 4.80 8.91 8.50
N GLU A 35 4.52 9.94 9.31
CA GLU A 35 4.94 11.31 9.03
C GLU A 35 6.45 11.37 8.77
N ARG A 36 7.26 10.73 9.62
CA ARG A 36 8.71 10.70 9.46
C ARG A 36 9.13 9.95 8.19
N LEU A 37 8.48 8.84 7.85
CA LEU A 37 8.72 8.07 6.63
C LEU A 37 8.29 8.84 5.37
N SER A 38 7.15 9.52 5.41
CA SER A 38 6.64 10.38 4.34
C SER A 38 7.59 11.56 4.11
N ARG A 39 8.14 12.16 5.17
CA ARG A 39 9.20 13.19 5.06
C ARG A 39 10.47 12.64 4.42
N ILE A 40 10.94 11.47 4.84
CA ILE A 40 12.13 10.84 4.24
C ILE A 40 11.88 10.51 2.77
N ALA A 41 10.73 9.94 2.45
CA ALA A 41 10.32 9.63 1.08
C ALA A 41 10.22 10.90 0.23
N GLY A 42 9.63 11.97 0.78
CA GLY A 42 9.51 13.28 0.13
C GLY A 42 10.87 13.91 -0.14
N ASN A 43 11.79 13.88 0.82
CA ASN A 43 13.16 14.36 0.63
C ASN A 43 13.91 13.59 -0.45
N LEU A 44 13.74 12.26 -0.51
CA LEU A 44 14.33 11.43 -1.57
C LEU A 44 13.72 11.74 -2.94
N LEU A 45 12.40 11.88 -3.00
CA LEU A 45 11.69 12.25 -4.23
C LEU A 45 12.14 13.63 -4.71
N GLN A 46 12.22 14.60 -3.82
CA GLN A 46 12.68 15.96 -4.12
C GLN A 46 14.15 15.97 -4.55
N ALA A 47 15.01 15.17 -3.92
CA ALA A 47 16.41 15.05 -4.33
C ALA A 47 16.56 14.47 -5.75
N TYR A 48 15.63 13.63 -6.19
CA TYR A 48 15.65 13.02 -7.52
C TYR A 48 14.96 13.87 -8.59
N LEU A 49 13.83 14.49 -8.22
CA LEU A 49 12.98 15.26 -9.13
C LEU A 49 13.37 16.74 -9.19
N GLU A 50 14.19 17.22 -8.25
CA GLU A 50 14.56 18.63 -8.07
C GLU A 50 13.36 19.58 -7.89
N VAL A 51 12.19 19.03 -7.55
CA VAL A 51 10.92 19.75 -7.37
C VAL A 51 10.42 19.55 -5.94
N PRO A 52 9.93 20.61 -5.25
CA PRO A 52 9.35 20.46 -3.92
C PRO A 52 8.15 19.52 -3.94
N VAL A 53 8.17 18.54 -3.03
CA VAL A 53 7.10 17.55 -2.89
C VAL A 53 6.43 17.75 -1.55
N GLU A 54 5.10 17.92 -1.57
CA GLU A 54 4.30 18.00 -0.35
C GLU A 54 4.31 16.66 0.41
N GLU A 55 4.36 16.73 1.74
CA GLU A 55 4.48 15.55 2.61
C GLU A 55 3.29 14.59 2.44
N GLU A 56 2.10 15.11 2.17
CA GLU A 56 0.90 14.31 1.89
C GLU A 56 1.06 13.49 0.59
N ILE A 57 1.53 14.13 -0.49
CA ILE A 57 1.76 13.49 -1.78
C ILE A 57 2.86 12.42 -1.64
N ALA A 58 3.93 12.73 -0.92
CA ALA A 58 5.00 11.77 -0.64
C ALA A 58 4.49 10.55 0.15
N GLY A 59 3.63 10.77 1.15
CA GLY A 59 3.01 9.69 1.92
C GLY A 59 2.12 8.78 1.07
N VAL A 60 1.30 9.36 0.18
CA VAL A 60 0.46 8.60 -0.76
C VAL A 60 1.33 7.77 -1.72
N MET A 61 2.36 8.39 -2.29
CA MET A 61 3.32 7.71 -3.18
C MET A 61 4.03 6.55 -2.47
N LEU A 62 4.43 6.74 -1.21
CA LEU A 62 5.06 5.70 -0.40
C LEU A 62 4.13 4.48 -0.22
N VAL A 63 2.87 4.71 0.14
CA VAL A 63 1.89 3.62 0.34
C VAL A 63 1.63 2.87 -0.96
N ILE A 64 1.43 3.59 -2.06
CA ILE A 64 1.23 3.00 -3.39
C ILE A 64 2.47 2.15 -3.76
N GLY A 65 3.67 2.70 -3.59
CA GLY A 65 4.92 1.99 -3.87
C GLY A 65 5.06 0.68 -3.09
N VAL A 66 4.75 0.70 -1.78
CA VAL A 66 4.76 -0.49 -0.94
C VAL A 66 3.74 -1.52 -1.42
N LEU A 67 2.51 -1.11 -1.71
CA LEU A 67 1.46 -2.02 -2.19
C LEU A 67 1.85 -2.67 -3.53
N LEU A 68 2.42 -1.90 -4.45
CA LEU A 68 2.91 -2.40 -5.73
C LEU A 68 4.09 -3.37 -5.54
N ALA A 69 5.02 -3.08 -4.63
CA ALA A 69 6.14 -3.96 -4.32
C ALA A 69 5.67 -5.29 -3.72
N VAL A 70 4.71 -5.26 -2.78
CA VAL A 70 4.10 -6.46 -2.20
C VAL A 70 3.39 -7.28 -3.27
N TRP A 71 2.62 -6.64 -4.14
CA TRP A 71 1.95 -7.32 -5.26
C TRP A 71 2.97 -7.95 -6.23
N GLY A 72 3.98 -7.19 -6.65
CA GLY A 72 5.01 -7.67 -7.58
C GLY A 72 5.81 -8.84 -7.00
N ALA A 73 6.21 -8.75 -5.73
CA ALA A 73 6.89 -9.84 -5.03
C ALA A 73 6.00 -11.08 -4.91
N GLY A 74 4.74 -10.91 -4.50
CA GLY A 74 3.78 -12.01 -4.40
C GLY A 74 3.53 -12.70 -5.74
N TYR A 75 3.40 -11.93 -6.83
CA TYR A 75 3.26 -12.47 -8.17
C TYR A 75 4.49 -13.28 -8.60
N HIS A 76 5.70 -12.77 -8.37
CA HIS A 76 6.93 -13.48 -8.69
C HIS A 76 7.08 -14.77 -7.90
N VAL A 77 6.78 -14.75 -6.60
CA VAL A 77 6.84 -15.95 -5.73
C VAL A 77 5.81 -17.00 -6.15
N TYR A 78 4.59 -16.62 -6.52
CA TYR A 78 3.56 -17.57 -6.95
C TYR A 78 3.79 -18.13 -8.36
N ARG A 79 4.48 -17.38 -9.22
CA ARG A 79 4.84 -17.79 -10.59
C ARG A 79 6.06 -18.72 -10.62
N SER A 80 6.92 -18.68 -9.61
CA SER A 80 8.16 -19.47 -9.52
C SER A 80 7.88 -20.86 -8.93
#